data_AF-A0A1S3HKC6-F1
#
_entry.id   AF-A0A1S3HKC6-F1
#
_cell.length_a   1.000
_cell.length_b   1.000
_cell.length_c   1.000
_cell.angle_alpha   90.00
_cell.angle_beta   90.00
_cell.angle_gamma   90.00
#
_symmetry.space_group_name_H-M   'P 1'
#
loop_
_entity.id
_entity.type
_entity.pdbx_description
1 polymer ?
#
loop_
_entity_poly.entity_id
_entity_poly.type
_entity_poly.pdbx_seq_one_letter_code
_entity_poly.pdbx_strand_id
1 'polypeptide(L)'
;MSPTLAATLLLAACISTVKPDDKPKYKCGNPIISPLLRDAEDEEAPSLRIVMGTNARRGSWPWQALLRFRLSLDPTRPVLTSSVALCGGTLVNKDWIVTAAHCFDDLPGVDINFRDERRWYVQLGKYNKNMQESTEQTFQVQKLLVYPKYNRTVRYDADIALLKLNESADMTDFVQPICLGKLPPGRRGRELCYITGWGDTENGK
;
A
#
# COMPACT_ATOMS: atom_id res chain seq x y z
N MET A 1 0.66 -16.58 -8.22
CA MET A 1 0.33 -15.56 -7.20
C MET A 1 0.89 -15.94 -5.82
N SER A 2 1.94 -15.25 -5.38
CA SER A 2 2.52 -15.46 -4.04
C SER A 2 1.58 -14.95 -2.93
N PRO A 3 1.41 -15.69 -1.81
CA PRO A 3 0.62 -15.22 -0.67
C PRO A 3 1.39 -14.28 0.26
N THR A 4 2.72 -14.20 0.13
CA THR A 4 3.59 -13.36 0.97
C THR A 4 3.88 -12.02 0.30
N LEU A 5 4.14 -11.00 1.12
CA LEU A 5 4.54 -9.68 0.63
C LEU A 5 5.88 -9.81 -0.12
N ALA A 6 5.90 -9.36 -1.37
CA ALA A 6 7.09 -9.31 -2.20
C ALA A 6 7.55 -7.86 -2.42
N ALA A 7 8.83 -7.69 -2.69
CA ALA A 7 9.44 -6.42 -3.08
C ALA A 7 10.26 -6.57 -4.36
N THR A 8 10.17 -5.58 -5.25
CA THR A 8 10.96 -5.48 -6.49
C THR A 8 11.57 -4.09 -6.61
N LEU A 9 12.79 -4.03 -7.14
CA LEU A 9 13.48 -2.78 -7.46
C LEU A 9 12.93 -2.21 -8.78
N LEU A 10 12.64 -0.92 -8.81
CA LEU A 10 12.29 -0.17 -10.01
C LEU A 10 13.23 1.02 -10.18
N LEU A 11 13.56 1.33 -11.43
CA LEU A 11 14.05 2.64 -11.81
C LEU A 11 12.87 3.60 -11.88
N ALA A 12 12.65 4.36 -10.82
CA ALA A 12 11.61 5.39 -10.78
C ALA A 12 12.05 6.57 -9.90
N ALA A 13 11.31 7.68 -9.96
CA ALA A 13 11.54 8.81 -9.07
C ALA A 13 10.87 8.53 -7.72
N CYS A 14 11.63 8.10 -6.71
CA CYS A 14 11.11 7.94 -5.35
C CYS A 14 11.49 9.08 -4.42
N ILE A 15 10.74 9.13 -3.32
CA ILE A 15 10.84 10.12 -2.27
C ILE A 15 12.23 10.05 -1.64
N SER A 16 12.88 11.21 -1.53
CA SER A 16 14.11 11.38 -0.79
C SER A 16 13.87 11.11 0.70
N THR A 17 14.78 10.35 1.31
CA THR A 17 14.85 10.22 2.76
C THR A 17 15.06 11.60 3.39
N VAL A 18 14.23 11.94 4.37
CA VAL A 18 14.38 13.15 5.19
C VAL A 18 15.49 12.87 6.21
N LYS A 19 16.49 13.75 6.31
CA LYS A 19 17.54 13.62 7.32
C LYS A 19 16.93 13.73 8.73
N PRO A 20 17.36 12.90 9.69
CA PRO A 20 16.77 12.88 11.02
C PRO A 20 17.31 14.05 11.85
N ASP A 21 16.45 15.03 12.17
CA ASP A 21 16.62 15.86 13.37
C ASP A 21 15.85 15.23 14.55
N ASP A 22 16.36 15.44 15.76
CA ASP A 22 16.00 14.77 17.03
C ASP A 22 14.49 14.59 17.34
N LYS A 23 14.13 13.43 17.98
CA LYS A 23 12.78 12.95 18.46
C LYS A 23 11.85 12.40 17.36
N PRO A 24 10.85 11.48 17.54
CA PRO A 24 10.46 10.46 18.55
C PRO A 24 10.78 9.00 18.07
N LYS A 25 10.41 7.94 18.85
CA LYS A 25 10.75 6.51 18.57
C LYS A 25 10.29 5.97 17.21
N TYR A 26 9.09 6.34 16.74
CA TYR A 26 8.53 5.93 15.45
C TYR A 26 8.47 7.14 14.51
N LYS A 27 9.49 7.30 13.66
CA LYS A 27 9.54 8.32 12.58
C LYS A 27 8.94 7.75 11.31
N CYS A 28 8.46 8.61 10.42
CA CYS A 28 8.03 8.16 9.10
C CYS A 28 9.22 7.65 8.27
N GLY A 29 8.98 6.71 7.36
CA GLY A 29 9.95 6.27 6.34
C GLY A 29 11.21 5.59 6.87
N ASN A 30 11.26 5.22 8.15
CA ASN A 30 12.41 4.60 8.78
C ASN A 30 12.02 3.26 9.43
N PRO A 31 11.94 2.16 8.66
CA PRO A 31 11.52 0.87 9.18
C PRO A 31 12.56 0.33 10.17
N ILE A 32 12.10 -0.24 11.29
CA ILE A 32 12.99 -0.88 12.28
C ILE A 32 13.71 -2.09 11.67
N ILE A 33 13.01 -2.83 10.82
CA ILE A 33 13.56 -3.95 10.07
C ILE A 33 13.96 -3.43 8.69
N SER A 34 15.26 -3.35 8.40
CA SER A 34 15.70 -2.88 7.09
C SER A 34 15.29 -3.86 5.98
N PRO A 35 14.80 -3.36 4.82
CA PRO A 35 14.55 -4.21 3.66
C PRO A 35 15.84 -4.82 3.13
N LEU A 36 15.74 -6.00 2.49
CA LEU A 36 16.84 -6.53 1.69
C LEU A 36 16.88 -5.75 0.38
N LEU A 37 17.81 -4.82 0.29
CA LEU A 37 18.08 -4.05 -0.91
C LEU A 37 18.96 -4.94 -1.81
N ARG A 38 18.52 -5.25 -3.03
CA ARG A 38 19.44 -5.77 -4.05
C ARG A 38 20.32 -4.60 -4.51
N ASP A 39 21.63 -4.79 -4.51
CA ASP A 39 22.59 -3.80 -4.98
C ASP A 39 22.47 -3.61 -6.50
N ALA A 40 22.70 -2.37 -6.94
CA ALA A 40 22.53 -1.91 -8.32
C ALA A 40 23.60 -2.44 -9.30
N GLU A 41 24.53 -3.26 -8.82
CA GLU A 41 25.71 -3.69 -9.57
C GLU A 41 25.48 -4.98 -10.37
N ASP A 42 24.39 -5.72 -10.09
CA ASP A 42 24.02 -6.94 -10.80
C ASP A 42 22.74 -6.75 -11.66
N GLU A 43 22.97 -6.58 -12.96
CA GLU A 43 22.09 -6.79 -14.12
C GLU A 43 21.20 -5.66 -14.69
N GLU A 44 21.19 -5.62 -16.03
CA GLU A 44 20.48 -4.71 -16.93
C GLU A 44 19.00 -4.54 -16.58
N ALA A 45 18.57 -3.29 -16.48
CA ALA A 45 17.22 -2.90 -16.09
C ALA A 45 16.12 -3.42 -17.05
N PRO A 46 15.28 -4.39 -16.63
CA PRO A 46 14.09 -4.77 -17.39
C PRO A 46 12.93 -3.81 -17.08
N SER A 47 11.99 -3.72 -18.03
CA SER A 47 10.85 -2.80 -18.08
C SER A 47 9.99 -2.68 -16.80
N LEU A 48 9.41 -1.48 -16.62
CA LEU A 48 8.42 -0.96 -15.66
C LEU A 48 7.24 -1.89 -15.22
N ARG A 49 7.51 -3.11 -14.74
CA ARG A 49 6.48 -4.03 -14.25
C ARG A 49 7.01 -4.91 -13.13
N ILE A 50 6.16 -5.27 -12.16
CA ILE A 50 6.50 -6.22 -11.09
C ILE A 50 6.64 -7.60 -11.73
N VAL A 51 7.85 -7.97 -12.12
CA VAL A 51 8.22 -9.31 -12.56
C VAL A 51 9.52 -9.61 -11.83
N MET A 52 9.65 -10.77 -11.17
CA MET A 52 10.83 -11.20 -10.40
C MET A 52 11.05 -10.50 -9.04
N GLY A 53 9.98 -10.19 -8.31
CA GLY A 53 10.08 -9.76 -6.91
C GLY A 53 10.58 -10.87 -5.98
N THR A 54 11.28 -10.47 -4.91
CA THR A 54 11.69 -11.40 -3.84
C THR A 54 10.78 -11.24 -2.63
N ASN A 55 10.61 -12.32 -1.85
CA ASN A 55 9.88 -12.23 -0.59
C ASN A 55 10.52 -11.15 0.29
N ALA A 56 9.70 -10.19 0.72
CA ALA A 56 10.16 -9.16 1.63
C ALA A 56 10.50 -9.76 2.99
N ARG A 57 11.37 -9.09 3.75
CA ARG A 57 11.49 -9.42 5.18
C ARG A 57 10.21 -8.98 5.88
N ARG A 58 9.68 -9.85 6.74
CA ARG A 58 8.52 -9.52 7.58
C ARG A 58 8.79 -8.20 8.33
N GLY A 59 7.89 -7.23 8.16
CA GLY A 59 7.99 -5.91 8.81
C GLY A 59 8.92 -4.90 8.14
N SER A 60 9.60 -5.23 7.03
CA SER A 60 10.51 -4.27 6.38
C SER A 60 9.81 -3.17 5.56
N TRP A 61 8.49 -3.28 5.39
CA TRP A 61 7.65 -2.30 4.70
C TRP A 61 6.43 -1.99 5.57
N PRO A 62 6.62 -1.37 6.75
CA PRO A 62 5.60 -1.25 7.78
C PRO A 62 4.46 -0.26 7.42
N TRP A 63 4.61 0.48 6.32
CA TRP A 63 3.56 1.34 5.77
C TRP A 63 2.64 0.63 4.78
N GLN A 64 2.96 -0.61 4.37
CA GLN A 64 2.16 -1.36 3.41
C GLN A 64 0.76 -1.64 3.99
N ALA A 65 -0.26 -1.25 3.25
CA ALA A 65 -1.65 -1.56 3.57
C ALA A 65 -2.26 -2.52 2.55
N LEU A 66 -3.07 -3.46 3.03
CA LEU A 66 -3.94 -4.29 2.21
C LEU A 66 -5.38 -3.75 2.31
N LEU A 67 -5.98 -3.44 1.17
CA LEU A 67 -7.37 -3.00 1.08
C LEU A 67 -8.28 -4.18 0.75
N ARG A 68 -9.27 -4.41 1.61
CA ARG A 68 -10.27 -5.47 1.45
C ARG A 68 -11.67 -4.89 1.32
N PHE A 69 -12.44 -5.46 0.41
CA PHE A 69 -13.84 -5.09 0.21
C PHE A 69 -14.77 -6.20 0.69
N ARG A 70 -15.71 -5.86 1.58
CA ARG A 70 -16.67 -6.79 2.18
C ARG A 70 -17.84 -7.03 1.23
N LEU A 71 -18.03 -8.30 0.84
CA LEU A 71 -19.08 -8.71 -0.10
C LEU A 71 -20.46 -8.75 0.57
N SER A 72 -20.52 -9.18 1.83
CA SER A 72 -21.75 -9.25 2.63
C SER A 72 -21.83 -8.12 3.66
N LEU A 73 -22.99 -7.49 3.82
CA LEU A 73 -23.24 -6.51 4.87
C LEU A 73 -23.65 -7.13 6.21
N ASP A 74 -23.78 -8.46 6.28
CA ASP A 74 -24.10 -9.17 7.52
C ASP A 74 -22.97 -8.94 8.53
N PRO A 75 -23.23 -8.19 9.63
CA PRO A 75 -22.20 -7.83 10.59
C PRO A 75 -21.64 -9.05 11.33
N THR A 76 -22.37 -10.17 11.38
CA THR A 76 -21.97 -11.39 12.08
C THR A 76 -20.88 -12.18 11.37
N ARG A 77 -20.65 -11.93 10.07
CA ARG A 77 -19.64 -12.65 9.28
C ARG A 77 -18.25 -12.03 9.44
N PRO A 78 -17.20 -12.83 9.75
CA PRO A 78 -15.85 -12.31 9.87
C PRO A 78 -15.38 -11.59 8.60
N VAL A 79 -14.71 -10.45 8.74
CA VAL A 79 -14.21 -9.68 7.60
C VAL A 79 -13.27 -10.52 6.74
N LEU A 80 -12.35 -11.28 7.36
CA LEU A 80 -11.35 -12.09 6.63
C LEU A 80 -11.97 -13.10 5.67
N THR A 81 -13.10 -13.72 6.04
CA THR A 81 -13.77 -14.75 5.24
C THR A 81 -14.89 -14.19 4.34
N SER A 82 -15.36 -12.97 4.60
CA SER A 82 -16.44 -12.31 3.85
C SER A 82 -15.98 -11.12 2.99
N SER A 83 -14.66 -10.96 2.82
CA SER A 83 -14.07 -9.89 2.01
C SER A 83 -13.04 -10.41 1.02
N VAL A 84 -12.85 -9.65 -0.05
CA VAL A 84 -11.83 -9.89 -1.07
C VAL A 84 -10.74 -8.85 -0.98
N ALA A 85 -9.48 -9.27 -1.09
CA ALA A 85 -8.34 -8.36 -1.23
C ALA A 85 -8.30 -7.83 -2.65
N LEU A 86 -8.38 -6.49 -2.81
CA LEU A 86 -8.48 -5.86 -4.13
C LEU A 86 -7.29 -4.96 -4.44
N CYS A 87 -6.86 -4.15 -3.49
CA CYS A 87 -5.87 -3.11 -3.72
C CYS A 87 -4.82 -3.04 -2.62
N GLY A 88 -3.70 -2.40 -2.93
CA GLY A 88 -2.74 -1.92 -1.95
C GLY A 88 -3.06 -0.51 -1.47
N GLY A 89 -2.41 -0.10 -0.40
CA GLY A 89 -2.38 1.29 0.07
C GLY A 89 -1.11 1.56 0.86
N THR A 90 -0.93 2.81 1.26
CA THR A 90 0.24 3.25 2.02
C THR A 90 -0.19 4.09 3.22
N LEU A 91 0.22 3.70 4.42
CA LEU A 91 0.05 4.49 5.63
C LEU A 91 0.95 5.72 5.58
N VAL A 92 0.37 6.92 5.71
CA VAL A 92 1.11 8.20 5.67
C VAL A 92 1.12 8.93 7.00
N ASN A 93 0.21 8.57 7.90
CA ASN A 93 0.22 8.90 9.32
C ASN A 93 -0.70 7.90 10.05
N LYS A 94 -0.91 8.06 11.36
CA LYS A 94 -1.73 7.12 12.15
C LYS A 94 -3.20 7.00 11.72
N ASP A 95 -3.75 7.94 10.95
CA ASP A 95 -5.18 8.00 10.63
C ASP A 95 -5.48 7.85 9.13
N TRP A 96 -4.47 7.94 8.26
CA TRP A 96 -4.67 8.13 6.82
C TRP A 96 -3.86 7.15 5.97
N ILE A 97 -4.55 6.58 4.97
CA ILE A 97 -3.99 5.77 3.89
C ILE A 97 -4.07 6.56 2.59
N VAL A 98 -3.00 6.54 1.80
CA VAL A 98 -3.00 6.93 0.39
C VAL A 98 -3.13 5.66 -0.46
N THR A 99 -3.97 5.71 -1.49
CA THR A 99 -4.14 4.63 -2.47
C THR A 99 -4.55 5.21 -3.83
N ALA A 100 -4.79 4.35 -4.82
CA ALA A 100 -5.27 4.73 -6.14
C ALA A 100 -6.80 4.94 -6.12
N ALA A 101 -7.28 5.90 -6.90
CA ALA A 101 -8.71 6.16 -7.07
C ALA A 101 -9.43 5.05 -7.84
N HIS A 102 -8.76 4.41 -8.79
CA HIS A 102 -9.35 3.33 -9.60
C HIS A 102 -9.77 2.11 -8.77
N CYS A 103 -9.25 1.96 -7.54
CA CYS A 103 -9.68 0.92 -6.60
C CYS A 103 -11.17 1.02 -6.23
N PHE A 104 -11.77 2.20 -6.42
CA PHE A 104 -13.16 2.50 -6.09
C PHE A 104 -14.02 2.74 -7.33
N ASP A 105 -13.52 2.35 -8.50
CA ASP A 105 -14.31 2.34 -9.73
C ASP A 105 -15.32 1.21 -9.71
N ASP A 106 -16.53 1.50 -10.18
CA ASP A 106 -17.49 0.44 -10.45
C ASP A 106 -17.02 -0.41 -11.64
N LEU A 107 -17.28 -1.72 -11.53
CA LEU A 107 -16.93 -2.71 -12.53
C LEU A 107 -18.13 -2.93 -13.46
N PRO A 108 -17.94 -2.86 -14.79
CA PRO A 108 -19.03 -3.13 -15.74
C PRO A 108 -19.65 -4.51 -15.51
N GLY A 109 -20.98 -4.58 -15.45
CA GLY A 109 -21.71 -5.83 -15.24
C GLY A 109 -21.73 -6.35 -13.80
N VAL A 110 -21.22 -5.57 -12.84
CA VAL A 110 -21.26 -5.89 -11.41
C VAL A 110 -22.09 -4.83 -10.69
N ASP A 111 -23.24 -5.22 -10.14
CA ASP A 111 -24.10 -4.35 -9.33
C ASP A 111 -23.59 -4.28 -7.87
N ILE A 112 -22.39 -3.74 -7.72
CA ILE A 112 -21.73 -3.50 -6.42
C ILE A 112 -21.16 -2.09 -6.43
N ASN A 113 -21.62 -1.26 -5.51
CA ASN A 113 -21.08 0.08 -5.30
C ASN A 113 -19.72 0.00 -4.58
N PHE A 114 -18.62 0.15 -5.31
CA PHE A 114 -17.28 0.18 -4.73
C PHE A 114 -16.95 1.48 -4.00
N ARG A 115 -17.82 2.50 -4.08
CA ARG A 115 -17.70 3.74 -3.31
C ARG A 115 -18.36 3.72 -1.94
N ASP A 116 -19.06 2.65 -1.55
CA ASP A 116 -19.58 2.49 -0.18
C ASP A 116 -18.43 2.23 0.80
N GLU A 117 -17.96 3.29 1.47
CA GLU A 117 -16.81 3.25 2.37
C GLU A 117 -16.99 2.24 3.52
N ARG A 118 -18.23 1.96 3.94
CA ARG A 118 -18.52 1.04 5.05
C ARG A 118 -18.14 -0.41 4.74
N ARG A 119 -17.97 -0.74 3.47
CA ARG A 119 -17.55 -2.07 3.00
C ARG A 119 -16.04 -2.20 2.90
N TRP A 120 -15.29 -1.11 3.03
CA TRP A 120 -13.83 -1.14 2.92
C TRP A 120 -13.16 -1.31 4.28
N TYR A 121 -12.15 -2.17 4.27
CA TYR A 121 -11.29 -2.43 5.42
C TYR A 121 -9.83 -2.28 5.00
N VAL A 122 -9.04 -1.71 5.90
CA VAL A 122 -7.60 -1.56 5.78
C VAL A 122 -6.94 -2.53 6.74
N GLN A 123 -6.01 -3.35 6.25
CA GLN A 123 -5.14 -4.17 7.11
C GLN A 123 -3.71 -3.67 7.03
N LEU A 124 -3.13 -3.35 8.19
CA LEU A 124 -1.74 -2.95 8.37
C LEU A 124 -0.95 -4.05 9.07
N GLY A 125 0.38 -4.04 8.98
CA GLY A 125 1.24 -5.02 9.66
C GLY A 125 1.15 -6.46 9.13
N LYS A 126 0.56 -6.63 7.94
CA LYS A 126 0.33 -7.91 7.28
C LYS A 126 1.54 -8.32 6.46
N TYR A 127 1.89 -9.60 6.49
CA TYR A 127 2.93 -10.21 5.66
C TYR A 127 2.35 -11.28 4.73
N ASN A 128 1.54 -12.21 5.24
CA ASN A 128 0.84 -13.19 4.41
C ASN A 128 -0.64 -12.78 4.22
N LYS A 129 -1.06 -12.55 2.96
CA LYS A 129 -2.42 -12.06 2.67
C LYS A 129 -3.55 -13.04 3.07
N ASN A 130 -3.22 -14.32 3.26
CA ASN A 130 -4.17 -15.41 3.51
C ASN A 130 -4.16 -15.94 4.95
N MET A 131 -3.22 -15.50 5.79
CA MET A 131 -3.13 -15.91 7.20
C MET A 131 -3.47 -14.74 8.10
N GLN A 132 -3.95 -15.02 9.31
CA GLN A 132 -4.07 -14.01 10.35
C GLN A 132 -2.79 -14.01 11.19
N GLU A 133 -2.20 -12.84 11.37
CA GLU A 133 -0.91 -12.67 12.04
C GLU A 133 -1.07 -11.71 13.24
N SER A 134 -0.33 -11.95 14.32
CA SER A 134 -0.43 -11.16 15.56
C SER A 134 0.07 -9.71 15.41
N THR A 135 0.74 -9.41 14.30
CA THR A 135 1.24 -8.07 13.95
C THR A 135 0.20 -7.22 13.24
N GLU A 136 -0.95 -7.80 12.88
CA GLU A 136 -1.96 -7.14 12.06
C GLU A 136 -2.87 -6.22 12.87
N GLN A 137 -3.20 -5.08 12.27
CA GLN A 137 -4.26 -4.20 12.74
C GLN A 137 -5.26 -4.01 11.62
N THR A 138 -6.55 -4.20 11.89
CA THR A 138 -7.63 -4.11 10.89
C THR A 138 -8.58 -2.98 11.25
N PHE A 139 -8.80 -2.07 10.30
CA PHE A 139 -9.61 -0.86 10.48
C PHE A 139 -10.73 -0.82 9.45
N GLN A 140 -11.91 -0.35 9.85
CA GLN A 140 -12.94 0.02 8.90
C GLN A 140 -12.63 1.41 8.34
N VAL A 141 -12.93 1.65 7.06
CA VAL A 141 -12.81 2.99 6.49
C VAL A 141 -13.94 3.87 7.02
N GLN A 142 -13.57 4.97 7.68
CA GLN A 142 -14.50 6.02 8.12
C GLN A 142 -14.87 6.97 6.97
N LYS A 143 -13.91 7.26 6.10
CA LYS A 143 -14.11 8.21 5.01
C LYS A 143 -13.28 7.81 3.79
N LEU A 144 -13.93 7.74 2.64
CA LEU A 144 -13.30 7.62 1.33
C LEU A 144 -13.30 8.99 0.63
N LEU A 145 -12.13 9.45 0.19
CA LEU A 145 -11.95 10.69 -0.55
C LEU A 145 -11.25 10.41 -1.88
N VAL A 146 -12.01 10.28 -2.94
CA VAL A 146 -11.47 10.22 -4.31
C VAL A 146 -11.09 11.64 -4.74
N TYR A 147 -9.91 11.81 -5.33
CA TYR A 147 -9.49 13.13 -5.79
C TYR A 147 -10.45 13.68 -6.86
N PRO A 148 -10.92 14.94 -6.75
CA PRO A 148 -11.98 15.44 -7.64
C PRO A 148 -11.62 15.50 -9.12
N LYS A 149 -10.32 15.55 -9.47
CA LYS A 149 -9.87 15.55 -10.86
C LYS A 149 -9.54 14.16 -11.40
N TYR A 150 -9.75 13.12 -10.60
CA TYR A 150 -9.56 11.75 -11.06
C TYR A 150 -10.41 11.48 -12.30
N ASN A 151 -9.77 10.98 -13.36
CA ASN A 151 -10.43 10.67 -14.61
C ASN A 151 -9.99 9.32 -15.19
N ARG A 152 -10.86 8.31 -15.01
CA ARG A 152 -10.66 6.96 -15.54
C ARG A 152 -10.50 6.92 -17.06
N THR A 153 -11.17 7.79 -17.81
CA THR A 153 -11.18 7.74 -19.29
C THR A 153 -9.94 8.38 -19.91
N VAL A 154 -9.26 9.26 -19.19
CA VAL A 154 -8.03 9.94 -19.64
C VAL A 154 -6.82 9.26 -19.01
N ARG A 155 -6.57 8.00 -19.37
CA ARG A 155 -5.43 7.18 -18.86
C ARG A 155 -5.26 7.24 -17.34
N TYR A 156 -6.35 7.20 -16.57
CA TYR A 156 -6.31 7.29 -15.11
C TYR A 156 -5.61 8.58 -14.62
N ASP A 157 -5.93 9.72 -15.23
CA ASP A 157 -5.36 11.00 -14.78
C ASP A 157 -5.77 11.27 -13.33
N ALA A 158 -4.82 11.80 -12.56
CA ALA A 158 -4.94 12.08 -11.13
C ALA A 158 -5.52 10.92 -10.28
N ASP A 159 -5.02 9.70 -10.52
CA ASP A 159 -5.40 8.45 -9.85
C ASP A 159 -4.92 8.35 -8.40
N ILE A 160 -5.53 9.17 -7.53
CA ILE A 160 -5.23 9.20 -6.09
C ILE A 160 -6.51 9.31 -5.27
N ALA A 161 -6.55 8.56 -4.18
CA ALA A 161 -7.59 8.61 -3.17
C ALA A 161 -6.99 8.53 -1.76
N LEU A 162 -7.71 9.08 -0.80
CA LEU A 162 -7.39 9.01 0.62
C LEU A 162 -8.46 8.23 1.37
N LEU A 163 -8.02 7.37 2.29
CA LEU A 163 -8.89 6.70 3.25
C LEU A 163 -8.57 7.20 4.65
N LYS A 164 -9.61 7.60 5.38
CA LYS A 164 -9.51 7.85 6.81
C LYS A 164 -9.91 6.59 7.57
N LEU A 165 -9.08 6.15 8.51
CA LEU A 165 -9.38 5.04 9.41
C LEU A 165 -10.45 5.45 10.43
N ASN A 166 -11.24 4.48 10.91
CA ASN A 166 -12.24 4.70 11.97
C ASN A 166 -11.61 5.00 13.35
N GLU A 167 -10.38 4.56 13.56
CA GLU A 167 -9.56 4.83 14.73
C GLU A 167 -8.08 4.94 14.34
N SER A 168 -7.27 5.56 15.19
CA SER A 168 -5.83 5.72 14.92
C SER A 168 -5.12 4.36 15.01
N ALA A 169 -4.24 4.08 14.06
CA ALA A 169 -3.35 2.92 14.11
C ALA A 169 -2.30 3.05 15.22
N ASP A 170 -2.05 1.93 15.90
CA ASP A 170 -0.98 1.83 16.89
C ASP A 170 0.36 1.66 16.18
N MET A 171 1.30 2.56 16.47
CA MET A 171 2.64 2.49 15.88
C MET A 171 3.42 1.36 16.52
N THR A 172 3.86 0.42 15.70
CA THR A 172 4.61 -0.76 16.11
C THR A 172 5.81 -0.98 15.20
N ASP A 173 6.55 -2.06 15.43
CA ASP A 173 7.67 -2.43 14.56
C ASP A 173 7.19 -2.92 13.17
N PHE A 174 5.89 -3.19 13.03
CA PHE A 174 5.25 -3.68 11.80
C PHE A 174 4.27 -2.67 11.18
N VAL A 175 3.94 -1.59 11.89
CA VAL A 175 2.99 -0.54 11.47
C VAL A 175 3.62 0.83 11.70
N GLN A 176 4.07 1.48 10.63
CA GLN A 176 4.73 2.79 10.67
C GLN A 176 4.43 3.54 9.37
N PRO A 177 4.25 4.87 9.40
CA PRO A 177 3.95 5.62 8.20
C PRO A 177 5.18 5.79 7.31
N ILE A 178 4.97 5.97 6.00
CA ILE A 178 6.01 6.51 5.12
C ILE A 178 6.01 8.05 5.18
N CYS A 179 7.16 8.68 4.96
CA CYS A 179 7.21 10.13 4.82
C CYS A 179 6.65 10.55 3.46
N LEU A 180 5.80 11.58 3.44
CA LEU A 180 5.45 12.28 2.22
C LEU A 180 6.59 13.23 1.84
N GLY A 181 7.26 12.94 0.74
CA GLY A 181 8.34 13.80 0.24
C GLY A 181 7.82 15.11 -0.34
N LYS A 182 8.60 16.18 -0.17
CA LYS A 182 8.66 17.26 -1.17
C LYS A 182 9.70 16.83 -2.20
N LEU A 183 9.32 16.67 -3.46
CA LEU A 183 10.31 16.47 -4.52
C LEU A 183 11.15 17.76 -4.59
N PRO A 184 12.47 17.73 -4.28
CA PRO A 184 13.32 18.89 -4.47
C PRO A 184 13.36 19.24 -5.96
N PRO A 185 13.31 20.54 -6.33
CA PRO A 185 13.49 20.94 -7.72
C PRO A 185 14.81 20.37 -8.26
N GLY A 186 14.76 19.69 -9.41
CA GLY A 186 15.96 19.20 -10.09
C GLY A 186 16.32 17.72 -9.90
N ARG A 187 15.60 16.94 -9.06
CA ARG A 187 15.77 15.47 -9.04
C ARG A 187 15.16 14.84 -10.30
N ARG A 188 16.03 14.38 -11.21
CA ARG A 188 15.68 13.83 -12.53
C ARG A 188 15.43 12.32 -12.54
N GLY A 189 14.65 11.78 -11.60
CA GLY A 189 14.09 10.42 -11.70
C GLY A 189 15.08 9.28 -12.00
N ARG A 190 16.27 9.30 -11.38
CA ARG A 190 17.31 8.26 -11.51
C ARG A 190 17.63 7.58 -10.19
N GLU A 191 16.66 7.54 -9.28
CA GLU A 191 16.83 6.86 -8.00
C GLU A 191 16.28 5.45 -8.08
N LEU A 192 16.85 4.58 -7.26
CA LEU A 192 16.36 3.23 -7.11
C LEU A 192 15.18 3.26 -6.13
N CYS A 193 14.05 2.76 -6.61
CA CYS A 193 12.79 2.66 -5.90
C CYS A 193 12.46 1.21 -5.59
N TYR A 194 11.60 1.00 -4.60
CA TYR A 194 11.00 -0.30 -4.37
C TYR A 194 9.49 -0.20 -4.50
N ILE A 195 8.93 -1.25 -5.06
CA ILE A 195 7.50 -1.54 -5.09
C ILE A 195 7.24 -2.78 -4.27
N THR A 196 6.19 -2.73 -3.47
CA THR A 196 5.81 -3.82 -2.59
C THR A 196 4.35 -4.17 -2.71
N GLY A 197 4.06 -5.47 -2.66
CA GLY A 197 2.67 -5.94 -2.75
C GLY A 197 2.54 -7.45 -2.75
N TRP A 198 1.29 -7.90 -2.87
CA TRP A 198 0.91 -9.32 -2.94
C TRP A 198 0.37 -9.71 -4.33
N GLY A 199 0.75 -8.92 -5.34
CA GLY A 199 0.42 -9.17 -6.75
C GLY A 199 1.20 -10.37 -7.31
N ASP A 200 0.87 -10.78 -8.53
CA ASP A 200 1.57 -11.90 -9.15
C ASP A 200 3.02 -11.49 -9.49
N THR A 201 3.99 -12.27 -9.01
CA THR A 201 5.43 -11.99 -9.17
C THR A 201 6.00 -12.57 -10.46
N GLU A 202 5.21 -13.39 -11.16
CA GLU A 202 5.60 -14.14 -12.36
C GLU A 202 5.00 -13.54 -13.62
N ASN A 203 3.72 -13.20 -13.60
CA ASN A 203 3.07 -12.47 -14.67
C ASN A 203 2.71 -11.11 -14.14
N GLY A 204 3.55 -10.11 -14.39
CA GLY A 204 3.17 -8.73 -14.15
C GLY A 204 1.84 -8.51 -14.89
N LYS A 205 0.74 -8.43 -14.16
CA LYS A 205 -0.58 -8.03 -14.62
C LYS A 205 -1.09 -7.01 -13.63
#